data_AF-J3D7S7-F1
#
_entry.id   AF-J3D7S7-F1
#
_cell.length_a   1.000
_cell.length_b   1.000
_cell.length_c   1.000
_cell.angle_alpha   90.00
_cell.angle_beta   90.00
_cell.angle_gamma   90.00
#
_symmetry.space_group_name_H-M   'P 1'
#
loop_
_entity.id
_entity.type
_entity.pdbx_description
1 polymer ?
#
loop_
_entity_poly.entity_id
_entity_poly.type
_entity_poly.pdbx_seq_one_letter_code
_entity_poly.pdbx_strand_id
1 'polypeptide(L)'
;MAFFPFNTPAQRFAKKFNPLRDTVYDAGGMFSGSRMSADLAALQPLAEAVGADSAELADLLWLQFVVFRKRQQHSEGLPLGLRALAMRAAKGGLTPTERYEQHYALGESALEAEEYDTAVEHLQQSAQWAAHEGATLSIDQRLGMREEIGYALHEAGRFTEALAHNQQLLADAQAAFGSSADERLSGVVNNLAQNAYELGEHAEAKSWLQQRMALGQALQDTDIVLDTLFQLGVLAHETGQPAEARALFQQRVDMARAQDDEDLLEDALATLAEFEEREQQGEAH
;
A
#
# COMPACT_ATOMS: atom_id res chain seq x y z
N MET A 1 -15.79 58.02 -14.38
CA MET A 1 -14.69 57.04 -14.25
C MET A 1 -15.30 55.71 -13.83
N ALA A 2 -15.39 54.75 -14.76
CA ALA A 2 -15.85 53.40 -14.43
C ALA A 2 -14.70 52.63 -13.80
N PHE A 3 -14.83 52.27 -12.51
CA PHE A 3 -13.96 51.30 -11.86
C PHE A 3 -14.25 49.92 -12.47
N PHE A 4 -13.41 49.44 -13.39
CA PHE A 4 -13.37 48.02 -13.71
C PHE A 4 -12.74 47.31 -12.50
N PRO A 5 -13.36 46.27 -11.92
CA PRO A 5 -12.71 45.51 -10.86
C PRO A 5 -11.60 44.71 -11.53
N PHE A 6 -10.33 45.09 -11.31
CA PHE A 6 -9.20 44.26 -11.68
C PHE A 6 -9.27 43.00 -10.83
N ASN A 7 -9.71 41.91 -11.44
CA ASN A 7 -9.78 40.60 -10.83
C ASN A 7 -8.34 40.18 -10.44
N THR A 8 -8.06 40.03 -9.15
CA THR A 8 -6.70 39.71 -8.65
C THR A 8 -6.21 38.39 -9.25
N PRO A 9 -4.89 38.12 -9.29
CA PRO A 9 -4.37 36.80 -9.69
C PRO A 9 -5.09 35.65 -8.97
N ALA A 10 -5.31 35.77 -7.66
CA ALA A 10 -6.03 34.80 -6.85
C ALA A 10 -7.50 34.62 -7.28
N GLN A 11 -8.24 35.71 -7.54
CA GLN A 11 -9.62 35.63 -8.02
C GLN A 11 -9.72 35.00 -9.41
N ARG A 12 -8.76 35.28 -10.30
CA ARG A 12 -8.69 34.66 -11.63
C ARG A 12 -8.35 33.17 -11.53
N PHE A 13 -7.45 32.80 -10.62
CA PHE A 13 -7.10 31.41 -10.35
C PHE A 13 -8.33 30.65 -9.85
N ALA A 14 -8.95 31.10 -8.75
CA ALA A 14 -10.11 30.45 -8.16
C ALA A 14 -11.26 30.23 -9.15
N LYS A 15 -11.53 31.23 -10.02
CA LYS A 15 -12.57 31.12 -11.06
C LYS A 15 -12.32 29.96 -12.04
N LYS A 16 -11.06 29.66 -12.36
CA LYS A 16 -10.71 28.56 -13.28
C LYS A 16 -10.45 27.24 -12.56
N PHE A 17 -9.88 27.29 -11.36
CA PHE A 17 -9.48 26.14 -10.57
C PHE A 17 -10.68 25.44 -9.93
N ASN A 18 -11.60 26.17 -9.30
CA ASN A 18 -12.69 25.56 -8.53
C ASN A 18 -13.55 24.59 -9.35
N PRO A 19 -13.98 24.90 -10.60
CA PRO A 19 -14.74 23.95 -11.40
C PRO A 19 -13.97 22.64 -11.70
N LEU A 20 -12.66 22.73 -11.92
CA LEU A 20 -11.81 21.56 -12.15
C LEU A 20 -11.66 20.73 -10.88
N ARG A 21 -11.38 21.40 -9.76
CA ARG A 21 -11.32 20.79 -8.43
C ARG A 21 -12.61 20.03 -8.09
N ASP A 22 -13.74 20.70 -8.26
CA ASP A 22 -15.05 20.13 -7.95
C ASP A 22 -15.34 18.91 -8.86
N THR A 23 -14.90 18.95 -10.12
CA THR A 23 -14.98 17.80 -11.04
C THR A 23 -14.11 16.62 -10.60
N VAL A 24 -12.89 16.86 -10.10
CA VAL A 24 -11.96 15.81 -9.68
C VAL A 24 -12.42 15.11 -8.39
N TYR A 25 -13.05 15.84 -7.48
CA TYR A 25 -13.56 15.30 -6.21
C TYR A 25 -15.01 14.83 -6.25
N ASP A 26 -15.72 15.03 -7.36
CA ASP A 26 -17.03 14.41 -7.55
C ASP A 26 -16.89 12.89 -7.65
N ALA A 27 -17.37 12.18 -6.63
CA ALA A 27 -17.30 10.71 -6.56
C ALA A 27 -18.07 10.01 -7.69
N GLY A 28 -19.08 10.66 -8.28
CA GLY A 28 -19.82 10.15 -9.45
C GLY A 28 -19.37 10.75 -10.79
N GLY A 29 -18.41 11.68 -10.75
CA GLY A 29 -17.97 12.44 -11.91
C GLY A 29 -16.99 11.66 -12.77
N MET A 30 -17.26 11.58 -14.07
CA MET A 30 -16.29 11.09 -15.06
C MET A 30 -15.61 12.26 -15.75
N PHE A 31 -14.27 12.23 -15.83
CA PHE A 31 -13.49 13.18 -16.59
C PHE A 31 -12.37 12.49 -17.37
N SER A 32 -11.95 13.10 -18.48
CA SER A 32 -10.75 12.66 -19.19
C SER A 32 -9.50 13.06 -18.39
N GLY A 33 -8.78 12.05 -17.87
CA GLY A 33 -7.57 12.29 -17.06
C GLY A 33 -6.50 13.10 -17.79
N SER A 34 -6.24 12.81 -19.07
CA SER A 34 -5.26 13.54 -19.87
C SER A 34 -5.67 15.00 -20.12
N ARG A 35 -6.95 15.25 -20.39
CA ARG A 35 -7.47 16.62 -20.53
C ARG A 35 -7.41 17.37 -19.21
N MET A 36 -7.79 16.74 -18.10
CA MET A 36 -7.72 17.35 -16.77
C MET A 36 -6.27 17.71 -16.39
N SER A 37 -5.31 16.82 -16.65
CA SER A 37 -3.88 17.14 -16.45
C SER A 37 -3.44 18.36 -17.26
N ALA A 38 -3.86 18.46 -18.53
CA ALA A 38 -3.54 19.61 -19.38
C ALA A 38 -4.20 20.92 -18.89
N ASP A 39 -5.48 20.86 -18.51
CA ASP A 39 -6.24 22.00 -18.01
C ASP A 39 -5.64 22.52 -16.69
N LEU A 40 -5.20 21.63 -15.79
CA LEU A 40 -4.51 22.01 -14.55
C LEU A 40 -3.11 22.56 -14.82
N ALA A 41 -2.31 21.95 -15.72
CA ALA A 41 -1.00 22.46 -16.08
C ALA A 41 -1.07 23.90 -16.64
N ALA A 42 -2.13 24.22 -17.40
CA ALA A 42 -2.38 25.56 -17.93
C ALA A 42 -2.65 26.62 -16.83
N LEU A 43 -2.94 26.22 -15.59
CA LEU A 43 -3.11 27.15 -14.46
C LEU A 43 -1.80 27.49 -13.74
N GLN A 44 -0.69 26.80 -14.03
CA GLN A 44 0.60 27.01 -13.36
C GLN A 44 1.06 28.48 -13.35
N PRO A 45 1.11 29.20 -14.49
CA PRO A 45 1.58 30.58 -14.49
C PRO A 45 0.66 31.52 -13.69
N LEU A 46 -0.62 31.17 -13.58
CA LEU A 46 -1.61 31.97 -12.86
C LEU A 46 -1.48 31.77 -11.35
N ALA A 47 -1.20 30.54 -10.90
CA ALA A 47 -0.92 30.24 -9.49
C ALA A 47 0.40 30.86 -9.03
N GLU A 48 1.46 30.76 -9.85
CA GLU A 48 2.77 31.38 -9.57
C GLU A 48 2.69 32.91 -9.51
N ALA A 49 1.80 33.53 -10.30
CA ALA A 49 1.55 34.97 -10.24
C ALA A 49 0.88 35.42 -8.92
N VAL A 50 0.31 34.50 -8.14
CA VAL A 50 -0.14 34.79 -6.76
C VAL A 50 1.05 34.81 -5.81
N GLY A 51 1.96 33.83 -5.98
CA GLY A 51 3.22 33.74 -5.26
C GLY A 51 3.80 32.33 -5.31
N ALA A 52 5.14 32.23 -5.26
CA ALA A 52 5.86 30.94 -5.32
C ALA A 52 5.57 30.02 -4.14
N ASP A 53 5.19 30.59 -2.99
CA ASP A 53 4.77 29.88 -1.80
C ASP A 53 3.28 30.11 -1.51
N SER A 54 2.44 30.37 -2.52
CA SER A 54 1.01 30.65 -2.34
C SER A 54 0.19 29.41 -1.98
N ALA A 55 -0.99 29.60 -1.35
CA ALA A 55 -1.88 28.48 -1.05
C ALA A 55 -2.51 27.94 -2.34
N GLU A 56 -2.75 28.83 -3.30
CA GLU A 56 -3.25 28.54 -4.64
C GLU A 56 -2.31 27.62 -5.42
N LEU A 57 -1.00 27.84 -5.35
CA LEU A 57 -0.04 26.94 -5.98
C LEU A 57 0.00 25.59 -5.25
N ALA A 58 -0.06 25.57 -3.92
CA ALA A 58 -0.14 24.30 -3.18
C ALA A 58 -1.40 23.50 -3.54
N ASP A 59 -2.55 24.17 -3.67
CA ASP A 59 -3.81 23.55 -4.08
C ASP A 59 -3.78 23.03 -5.51
N LEU A 60 -3.15 23.77 -6.42
CA LEU A 60 -2.95 23.31 -7.80
C LEU A 60 -2.10 22.04 -7.86
N LEU A 61 -0.95 22.05 -7.18
CA LEU A 61 -0.02 20.92 -7.15
C LEU A 61 -0.67 19.68 -6.51
N TRP A 62 -1.42 19.88 -5.41
CA TRP A 62 -2.16 18.79 -4.78
C TRP A 62 -3.21 18.20 -5.72
N LEU A 63 -3.97 19.04 -6.43
CA LEU A 63 -4.98 18.54 -7.35
C LEU A 63 -4.37 17.82 -8.56
N GLN A 64 -3.23 18.30 -9.07
CA GLN A 64 -2.47 17.60 -10.10
C GLN A 64 -2.02 16.23 -9.61
N PHE A 65 -1.46 16.14 -8.41
CA PHE A 65 -1.12 14.88 -7.76
C PHE A 65 -2.30 13.91 -7.67
N VAL A 66 -3.47 14.37 -7.22
CA VAL A 66 -4.70 13.56 -7.16
C VAL A 66 -5.10 13.03 -8.54
N VAL A 67 -4.97 13.84 -9.60
CA VAL A 67 -5.25 13.41 -10.98
C VAL A 67 -4.25 12.38 -11.47
N PHE A 68 -2.96 12.52 -11.15
CA PHE A 68 -1.94 11.52 -11.47
C PHE A 68 -2.19 10.18 -10.76
N ARG A 69 -2.56 10.20 -9.47
CA ARG A 69 -2.99 9.00 -8.73
C ARG A 69 -4.16 8.30 -9.39
N LYS A 70 -5.22 9.04 -9.76
CA LYS A 70 -6.39 8.46 -10.47
C LYS A 70 -6.04 7.87 -11.85
N ARG A 71 -4.85 8.16 -12.38
CA ARG A 71 -4.33 7.64 -13.66
C ARG A 71 -3.28 6.55 -13.46
N GLN A 72 -3.03 6.09 -12.23
CA GLN A 72 -1.95 5.16 -11.86
C GLN A 72 -0.56 5.65 -12.29
N GLN A 73 -0.35 6.97 -12.30
CA GLN A 73 0.92 7.61 -12.66
C GLN A 73 1.59 8.17 -11.40
N HIS A 74 1.92 7.26 -10.49
CA HIS A 74 2.37 7.60 -9.15
C HIS A 74 3.73 8.28 -9.13
N SER A 75 4.70 7.79 -9.91
CA SER A 75 6.04 8.36 -10.00
C SER A 75 6.03 9.82 -10.49
N GLU A 76 5.15 10.17 -11.44
CA GLU A 76 5.04 11.56 -11.92
C GLU A 76 4.26 12.46 -10.96
N GLY A 77 3.27 11.91 -10.25
CA GLY A 77 2.43 12.66 -9.33
C GLY A 77 3.08 12.97 -8.00
N LEU A 78 3.83 12.02 -7.45
CA LEU A 78 4.36 12.06 -6.08
C LEU A 78 5.17 13.34 -5.77
N PRO A 79 6.10 13.80 -6.62
CA PRO A 79 6.84 15.04 -6.37
C PRO A 79 5.93 16.28 -6.23
N LEU A 80 4.79 16.31 -6.92
CA LEU A 80 3.83 17.41 -6.84
C LEU A 80 3.10 17.39 -5.48
N GLY A 81 2.69 16.21 -5.03
CA GLY A 81 2.03 16.02 -3.74
C GLY A 81 2.95 16.35 -2.57
N LEU A 82 4.19 15.87 -2.59
CA LEU A 82 5.21 16.19 -1.58
C LEU A 82 5.45 17.69 -1.49
N ARG A 83 5.62 18.36 -2.64
CA ARG A 83 5.79 19.81 -2.70
C ARG A 83 4.57 20.56 -2.16
N ALA A 84 3.36 20.14 -2.55
CA ALA A 84 2.13 20.74 -2.07
C ALA A 84 1.99 20.66 -0.53
N LEU A 85 2.28 19.48 0.04
CA LEU A 85 2.22 19.28 1.48
C LEU A 85 3.26 20.15 2.22
N ALA A 86 4.49 20.22 1.72
CA ALA A 86 5.54 21.07 2.30
C ALA A 86 5.12 22.56 2.33
N MET A 87 4.51 23.05 1.25
CA MET A 87 3.99 24.42 1.16
C MET A 87 2.85 24.69 2.15
N ARG A 88 1.94 23.71 2.34
CA ARG A 88 0.83 23.81 3.30
C ARG A 88 1.32 23.75 4.75
N ALA A 89 2.29 22.88 5.04
CA ALA A 89 2.87 22.74 6.37
C ALA A 89 3.51 24.05 6.86
N ALA A 90 4.21 24.77 5.97
CA ALA A 90 4.85 26.06 6.28
C ALA A 90 3.86 27.17 6.69
N LYS A 91 2.58 27.06 6.29
CA LYS A 91 1.55 28.06 6.57
C LYS A 91 0.66 27.72 7.77
N GLY A 92 0.70 26.47 8.25
CA GLY A 92 -0.26 25.95 9.21
C GLY A 92 -1.67 25.81 8.64
N GLY A 93 -2.60 25.32 9.45
CA GLY A 93 -4.03 25.32 9.12
C GLY A 93 -4.64 23.99 8.66
N LEU A 94 -3.83 22.95 8.40
CA LEU A 94 -4.39 21.60 8.21
C LEU A 94 -4.83 21.02 9.54
N THR A 95 -6.09 20.57 9.59
CA THR A 95 -6.66 19.77 10.67
C THR A 95 -5.95 18.42 10.79
N PRO A 96 -6.02 17.73 11.94
CA PRO A 96 -5.46 16.37 12.07
C PRO A 96 -5.96 15.41 10.99
N THR A 97 -7.25 15.46 10.65
CA THR A 97 -7.85 14.63 9.59
C THR A 97 -7.23 14.93 8.22
N GLU A 98 -7.11 16.21 7.84
CA GLU A 98 -6.50 16.56 6.54
C GLU A 98 -5.02 16.17 6.48
N ARG A 99 -4.30 16.21 7.60
CA ARG A 99 -2.90 15.75 7.66
C ARG A 99 -2.81 14.25 7.48
N TYR A 100 -3.62 13.51 8.23
CA TYR A 100 -3.77 12.07 8.07
C TYR A 100 -4.02 11.71 6.60
N GLU A 101 -5.07 12.27 5.98
CA GLU A 101 -5.46 11.94 4.60
C GLU A 101 -4.36 12.29 3.58
N GLN A 102 -3.68 13.42 3.76
CA GLN A 102 -2.62 13.83 2.84
C GLN A 102 -1.38 12.94 2.97
N HIS A 103 -0.98 12.61 4.19
CA HIS A 103 0.12 11.70 4.43
C HIS A 103 -0.20 10.29 3.94
N TYR A 104 -1.42 9.78 4.17
CA TYR A 104 -1.85 8.48 3.66
C TYR A 104 -1.76 8.42 2.13
N ALA A 105 -2.35 9.41 1.45
CA ALA A 105 -2.33 9.50 -0.01
C ALA A 105 -0.90 9.53 -0.60
N LEU A 106 0.03 10.20 0.07
CA LEU A 106 1.44 10.25 -0.32
C LEU A 106 2.14 8.92 -0.05
N GLY A 107 1.85 8.28 1.08
CA GLY A 107 2.35 6.96 1.45
C GLY A 107 1.96 5.89 0.42
N GLU A 108 0.66 5.80 0.11
CA GLU A 108 0.14 4.90 -0.95
C GLU A 108 0.82 5.19 -2.29
N SER A 109 0.91 6.45 -2.68
CA SER A 109 1.52 6.81 -3.97
C SER A 109 3.02 6.57 -4.00
N ALA A 110 3.71 6.58 -2.85
CA ALA A 110 5.12 6.25 -2.76
C ALA A 110 5.35 4.74 -2.84
N LEU A 111 4.46 3.91 -2.26
CA LEU A 111 4.48 2.46 -2.46
C LEU A 111 4.37 2.10 -3.94
N GLU A 112 3.37 2.65 -4.63
CA GLU A 112 3.13 2.41 -6.06
C GLU A 112 4.24 2.96 -6.98
N ALA A 113 4.99 3.95 -6.49
CA ALA A 113 6.15 4.49 -7.19
C ALA A 113 7.46 3.78 -6.81
N GLU A 114 7.41 2.74 -5.97
CA GLU A 114 8.56 2.02 -5.40
C GLU A 114 9.54 2.92 -4.63
N GLU A 115 9.05 4.06 -4.10
CA GLU A 115 9.79 4.97 -3.23
C GLU A 115 9.57 4.60 -1.75
N TYR A 116 10.06 3.41 -1.35
CA TYR A 116 9.68 2.78 -0.09
C TYR A 116 10.07 3.58 1.17
N ASP A 117 11.22 4.25 1.20
CA ASP A 117 11.59 5.11 2.33
C ASP A 117 10.60 6.28 2.51
N THR A 118 10.19 6.88 1.40
CA THR A 118 9.16 7.93 1.38
C THR A 118 7.81 7.37 1.84
N ALA A 119 7.46 6.15 1.40
CA ALA A 119 6.25 5.47 1.83
C ALA A 119 6.24 5.25 3.34
N VAL A 120 7.32 4.71 3.90
CA VAL A 120 7.47 4.50 5.35
C VAL A 120 7.28 5.80 6.12
N GLU A 121 7.96 6.88 5.71
CA GLU A 121 7.84 8.19 6.37
C GLU A 121 6.38 8.68 6.36
N HIS A 122 5.75 8.69 5.20
CA HIS A 122 4.41 9.24 5.05
C HIS A 122 3.33 8.38 5.70
N LEU A 123 3.43 7.05 5.64
CA LEU A 123 2.49 6.15 6.34
C LEU A 123 2.64 6.26 7.87
N GLN A 124 3.86 6.41 8.39
CA GLN A 124 4.08 6.66 9.82
C GLN A 124 3.49 8.00 10.27
N GLN A 125 3.69 9.07 9.49
CA GLN A 125 3.06 10.36 9.76
C GLN A 125 1.52 10.26 9.70
N SER A 126 0.99 9.54 8.72
CA SER A 126 -0.43 9.25 8.59
C SER A 126 -0.97 8.59 9.87
N ALA A 127 -0.32 7.54 10.36
CA ALA A 127 -0.71 6.82 11.57
C ALA A 127 -0.64 7.69 12.83
N GLN A 128 0.35 8.58 12.91
CA GLN A 128 0.45 9.56 14.01
C GLN A 128 -0.73 10.53 13.99
N TRP A 129 -1.05 11.12 12.83
CA TRP A 129 -2.19 12.03 12.68
C TRP A 129 -3.55 11.35 12.89
N ALA A 130 -3.67 10.09 12.46
CA ALA A 130 -4.82 9.23 12.72
C ALA A 130 -5.07 8.94 14.20
N ALA A 131 -4.04 9.03 15.05
CA ALA A 131 -4.16 8.83 16.50
C ALA A 131 -4.47 10.13 17.27
N HIS A 132 -4.43 11.30 16.63
CA HIS A 132 -4.77 12.56 17.27
C HIS A 132 -6.27 12.68 17.57
N GLU A 133 -6.60 13.40 18.66
CA GLU A 133 -7.98 13.65 19.08
C GLU A 133 -8.78 14.33 17.96
N GLY A 134 -9.89 13.70 17.56
CA GLY A 134 -10.76 14.16 16.48
C GLY A 134 -10.73 13.31 15.20
N ALA A 135 -9.75 12.42 15.02
CA ALA A 135 -9.77 11.44 13.94
C ALA A 135 -10.76 10.29 14.25
N THR A 136 -11.76 10.10 13.40
CA THR A 136 -12.78 9.04 13.57
C THR A 136 -12.47 7.85 12.67
N LEU A 137 -11.40 7.11 12.99
CA LEU A 137 -11.04 5.88 12.28
C LEU A 137 -11.51 4.64 13.06
N SER A 138 -12.10 3.69 12.33
CA SER A 138 -12.38 2.36 12.88
C SER A 138 -11.08 1.68 13.32
N ILE A 139 -11.20 0.64 14.14
CA ILE A 139 -10.05 -0.18 14.51
C ILE A 139 -9.44 -0.81 13.26
N ASP A 140 -10.27 -1.28 12.32
CA ASP A 140 -9.83 -1.89 11.07
C ASP A 140 -9.02 -0.93 10.21
N GLN A 141 -9.47 0.32 10.05
CA GLN A 141 -8.72 1.33 9.29
C GLN A 141 -7.35 1.62 9.91
N ARG A 142 -7.27 1.65 11.25
CA ARG A 142 -6.00 1.85 11.95
C ARG A 142 -5.07 0.64 11.80
N LEU A 143 -5.61 -0.56 11.75
CA LEU A 143 -4.82 -1.77 11.55
C LEU A 143 -4.30 -1.87 10.12
N GLY A 144 -5.15 -1.66 9.11
CA GLY A 144 -4.73 -1.68 7.70
C GLY A 144 -3.61 -0.69 7.42
N MET A 145 -3.70 0.53 7.94
CA MET A 145 -2.62 1.51 7.80
C MET A 145 -1.30 1.07 8.47
N ARG A 146 -1.38 0.39 9.63
CA ARG A 146 -0.19 -0.15 10.27
C ARG A 146 0.37 -1.35 9.52
N GLU A 147 -0.48 -2.17 8.91
CA GLU A 147 -0.06 -3.27 8.05
C GLU A 147 0.70 -2.74 6.84
N GLU A 148 0.21 -1.67 6.20
CA GLU A 148 0.91 -0.98 5.11
C GLU A 148 2.28 -0.43 5.53
N ILE A 149 2.44 0.08 6.78
CA ILE A 149 3.76 0.46 7.30
C ILE A 149 4.69 -0.75 7.38
N GLY A 150 4.19 -1.89 7.86
CA GLY A 150 4.96 -3.14 7.94
C GLY A 150 5.38 -3.63 6.56
N TYR A 151 4.50 -3.54 5.58
CA TYR A 151 4.78 -3.83 4.18
C TYR A 151 5.82 -2.86 3.59
N ALA A 152 5.65 -1.55 3.76
CA ALA A 152 6.60 -0.55 3.28
C ALA A 152 8.00 -0.74 3.88
N LEU A 153 8.09 -1.11 5.17
CA LEU A 153 9.36 -1.44 5.82
C LEU A 153 10.02 -2.69 5.23
N HIS A 154 9.22 -3.70 4.88
CA HIS A 154 9.71 -4.90 4.20
C HIS A 154 10.33 -4.54 2.84
N GLU A 155 9.58 -3.84 1.99
CA GLU A 155 10.02 -3.44 0.66
C GLU A 155 11.25 -2.50 0.69
N ALA A 156 11.37 -1.67 1.73
CA ALA A 156 12.57 -0.86 1.97
C ALA A 156 13.80 -1.68 2.44
N GLY A 157 13.70 -3.02 2.55
CA GLY A 157 14.75 -3.90 3.07
C GLY A 157 15.00 -3.77 4.58
N ARG A 158 14.12 -3.09 5.31
CA ARG A 158 14.24 -2.83 6.75
C ARG A 158 13.59 -3.96 7.55
N PHE A 159 13.97 -5.20 7.26
CA PHE A 159 13.28 -6.40 7.72
C PHE A 159 13.20 -6.53 9.25
N THR A 160 14.26 -6.16 9.98
CA THR A 160 14.23 -6.17 11.46
C THR A 160 13.19 -5.18 12.01
N GLU A 161 13.06 -4.01 11.40
CA GLU A 161 12.05 -3.01 11.81
C GLU A 161 10.65 -3.45 11.42
N ALA A 162 10.49 -4.03 10.23
CA ALA A 162 9.23 -4.61 9.77
C ALA A 162 8.76 -5.73 10.70
N LEU A 163 9.65 -6.67 11.07
CA LEU A 163 9.35 -7.77 11.97
C LEU A 163 8.87 -7.24 13.34
N ALA A 164 9.62 -6.33 13.95
CA ALA A 164 9.26 -5.76 15.25
C ALA A 164 7.92 -4.99 15.20
N HIS A 165 7.69 -4.23 14.13
CA HIS A 165 6.45 -3.49 13.92
C HIS A 165 5.25 -4.44 13.74
N ASN A 166 5.39 -5.47 12.91
CA ASN A 166 4.34 -6.45 12.65
C ASN A 166 4.05 -7.33 13.88
N GLN A 167 5.04 -7.64 14.72
CA GLN A 167 4.84 -8.37 15.98
C GLN A 167 3.99 -7.54 16.95
N GLN A 168 4.29 -6.25 17.08
CA GLN A 168 3.48 -5.33 17.88
C GLN A 168 2.07 -5.17 17.30
N LEU A 169 1.95 -5.06 15.98
CA LEU A 169 0.66 -4.98 15.29
C LEU A 169 -0.22 -6.20 15.56
N LEU A 170 0.35 -7.41 15.44
CA LEU A 170 -0.37 -8.66 15.71
C LEU A 170 -0.87 -8.70 17.17
N ALA A 171 -0.03 -8.33 18.14
CA ALA A 171 -0.40 -8.31 19.54
C ALA A 171 -1.56 -7.34 19.82
N ASP A 172 -1.50 -6.13 19.25
CA ASP A 172 -2.55 -5.12 19.40
C ASP A 172 -3.87 -5.56 18.73
N ALA A 173 -3.77 -6.17 17.54
CA ALA A 173 -4.93 -6.66 16.79
C ALA A 173 -5.63 -7.81 17.52
N GLN A 174 -4.87 -8.77 18.03
CA GLN A 174 -5.41 -9.88 18.85
C GLN A 174 -6.11 -9.36 20.12
N ALA A 175 -5.53 -8.35 20.78
CA ALA A 175 -6.16 -7.73 21.94
C ALA A 175 -7.46 -6.98 21.59
N ALA A 176 -7.52 -6.36 20.40
CA ALA A 176 -8.70 -5.63 19.94
C ALA A 176 -9.85 -6.55 19.52
N PHE A 177 -9.56 -7.70 18.90
CA PHE A 177 -10.56 -8.60 18.33
C PHE A 177 -10.93 -9.79 19.22
N GLY A 178 -10.08 -10.13 20.20
CA GLY A 178 -10.34 -11.22 21.13
C GLY A 178 -10.31 -12.61 20.49
N SER A 179 -9.81 -12.75 19.26
CA SER A 179 -9.66 -14.01 18.53
C SER A 179 -8.34 -14.04 17.77
N SER A 180 -7.63 -15.16 17.84
CA SER A 180 -6.46 -15.45 17.01
C SER A 180 -6.83 -16.00 15.62
N ALA A 181 -8.11 -16.26 15.38
CA ALA A 181 -8.66 -16.79 14.12
C ALA A 181 -9.43 -15.70 13.34
N ASP A 182 -9.04 -14.44 13.49
CA ASP A 182 -9.68 -13.32 12.80
C ASP A 182 -9.01 -13.12 11.42
N GLU A 183 -9.82 -13.03 10.36
CA GLU A 183 -9.34 -12.88 8.97
C GLU A 183 -8.41 -11.68 8.79
N ARG A 184 -8.63 -10.60 9.55
CA ARG A 184 -7.81 -9.38 9.53
C ARG A 184 -6.38 -9.61 10.01
N LEU A 185 -6.07 -10.76 10.61
CA LEU A 185 -4.72 -11.10 11.05
C LEU A 185 -3.90 -11.78 9.94
N SER A 186 -4.52 -12.26 8.87
CA SER A 186 -3.84 -13.07 7.85
C SER A 186 -2.68 -12.33 7.18
N GLY A 187 -2.92 -11.08 6.78
CA GLY A 187 -1.88 -10.26 6.13
C GLY A 187 -0.72 -9.93 7.07
N VAL A 188 -1.00 -9.60 8.34
CA VAL A 188 0.04 -9.36 9.36
C VAL A 188 0.90 -10.62 9.60
N VAL A 189 0.26 -11.79 9.71
CA VAL A 189 0.99 -13.06 9.91
C VAL A 189 1.81 -13.44 8.66
N ASN A 190 1.31 -13.16 7.46
CA ASN A 190 2.07 -13.30 6.22
C ASN A 190 3.33 -12.41 6.22
N ASN A 191 3.18 -11.14 6.58
CA ASN A 191 4.29 -10.20 6.63
C ASN A 191 5.35 -10.66 7.65
N LEU A 192 4.93 -11.17 8.82
CA LEU A 192 5.85 -11.75 9.80
C LEU A 192 6.65 -12.93 9.23
N ALA A 193 5.99 -13.84 8.50
CA ALA A 193 6.66 -14.95 7.85
C ALA A 193 7.71 -14.47 6.84
N GLN A 194 7.35 -13.51 5.98
CA GLN A 194 8.23 -12.93 4.97
C GLN A 194 9.40 -12.16 5.61
N ASN A 195 9.15 -11.37 6.66
CA ASN A 195 10.21 -10.66 7.36
C ASN A 195 11.22 -11.61 8.03
N ALA A 196 10.74 -12.67 8.69
CA ALA A 196 11.61 -13.67 9.30
C ALA A 196 12.38 -14.46 8.24
N TYR A 197 11.74 -14.76 7.10
CA TYR A 197 12.37 -15.42 5.97
C TYR A 197 13.55 -14.61 5.41
N GLU A 198 13.36 -13.32 5.13
CA GLU A 198 14.40 -12.43 4.61
C GLU A 198 15.56 -12.21 5.61
N LEU A 199 15.30 -12.37 6.90
CA LEU A 199 16.33 -12.35 7.95
C LEU A 199 17.10 -13.68 8.08
N GLY A 200 16.73 -14.70 7.31
CA GLY A 200 17.29 -16.06 7.41
C GLY A 200 16.78 -16.84 8.62
N GLU A 201 15.76 -16.35 9.31
CA GLU A 201 15.15 -16.95 10.49
C GLU A 201 14.11 -18.01 10.09
N HIS A 202 14.54 -18.98 9.29
CA HIS A 202 13.67 -19.95 8.61
C HIS A 202 12.75 -20.74 9.56
N ALA A 203 13.20 -21.02 10.79
CA ALA A 203 12.37 -21.69 11.79
C ALA A 203 11.21 -20.81 12.27
N GLU A 204 11.45 -19.51 12.45
CA GLU A 204 10.42 -18.54 12.82
C GLU A 204 9.46 -18.31 11.66
N ALA A 205 9.97 -18.14 10.43
CA ALA A 205 9.16 -18.07 9.22
C ALA A 205 8.21 -19.27 9.08
N LYS A 206 8.73 -20.50 9.27
CA LYS A 206 7.91 -21.74 9.26
C LYS A 206 6.82 -21.70 10.33
N SER A 207 7.10 -21.19 11.52
CA SER A 207 6.11 -21.06 12.59
C SER A 207 4.99 -20.08 12.23
N TRP A 208 5.33 -18.93 11.65
CA TRP A 208 4.34 -17.96 11.19
C TRP A 208 3.48 -18.52 10.04
N LEU A 209 4.08 -19.21 9.07
CA LEU A 209 3.33 -19.88 8.01
C LEU A 209 2.41 -20.98 8.54
N GLN A 210 2.83 -21.73 9.56
CA GLN A 210 1.94 -22.72 10.20
C GLN A 210 0.76 -22.06 10.93
N GLN A 211 0.96 -20.90 11.54
CA GLN A 211 -0.14 -20.12 12.12
C GLN A 211 -1.08 -19.61 11.04
N ARG A 212 -0.55 -19.12 9.91
CA ARG A 212 -1.36 -18.69 8.75
C ARG A 212 -2.15 -19.85 8.13
N MET A 213 -1.55 -21.04 8.06
CA MET A 213 -2.23 -22.26 7.62
C MET A 213 -3.43 -22.57 8.51
N ALA A 214 -3.24 -22.54 9.83
CA ALA A 214 -4.33 -22.79 10.79
C ALA A 214 -5.43 -21.72 10.70
N LEU A 215 -5.06 -20.47 10.45
CA LEU A 215 -6.00 -19.36 10.23
C LEU A 215 -6.84 -19.61 8.97
N GLY A 216 -6.22 -19.87 7.82
CA GLY A 216 -6.93 -20.14 6.56
C GLY A 216 -7.89 -21.34 6.70
N GLN A 217 -7.45 -22.42 7.35
CA GLN A 217 -8.31 -23.58 7.63
C GLN A 217 -9.50 -23.25 8.53
N ALA A 218 -9.29 -22.45 9.59
CA ALA A 218 -10.36 -22.05 10.50
C ALA A 218 -11.40 -21.15 9.82
N LEU A 219 -10.96 -20.30 8.90
CA LEU A 219 -11.80 -19.41 8.09
C LEU A 219 -12.44 -20.11 6.89
N GLN A 220 -11.99 -21.31 6.56
CA GLN A 220 -12.30 -22.00 5.30
C GLN A 220 -11.93 -21.17 4.07
N ASP A 221 -10.90 -20.33 4.20
CA ASP A 221 -10.36 -19.50 3.13
C ASP A 221 -9.32 -20.32 2.37
N THR A 222 -9.68 -20.70 1.15
CA THR A 222 -8.86 -21.62 0.37
C THR A 222 -7.67 -20.92 -0.29
N ASP A 223 -7.78 -19.61 -0.55
CA ASP A 223 -6.71 -18.80 -1.13
C ASP A 223 -5.57 -18.66 -0.13
N ILE A 224 -5.88 -18.37 1.14
CA ILE A 224 -4.88 -18.35 2.23
C ILE A 224 -4.17 -19.70 2.34
N VAL A 225 -4.90 -20.82 2.26
CA VAL A 225 -4.32 -22.15 2.37
C VAL A 225 -3.41 -22.47 1.19
N LEU A 226 -3.84 -22.20 -0.06
CA LEU A 226 -3.04 -22.42 -1.27
C LEU A 226 -1.74 -21.63 -1.25
N ASP A 227 -1.81 -20.35 -0.92
CA ASP A 227 -0.64 -19.48 -0.86
C ASP A 227 0.30 -19.88 0.29
N THR A 228 -0.24 -20.30 1.45
CA THR A 228 0.59 -20.80 2.55
C THR A 228 1.29 -22.12 2.19
N LEU A 229 0.65 -23.02 1.45
CA LEU A 229 1.29 -24.25 0.94
C LEU A 229 2.46 -23.92 0.00
N PHE A 230 2.28 -22.94 -0.89
CA PHE A 230 3.33 -22.46 -1.77
C PHE A 230 4.55 -21.96 -0.96
N GLN A 231 4.33 -21.03 -0.04
CA GLN A 231 5.41 -20.42 0.75
C GLN A 231 6.12 -21.45 1.65
N LEU A 232 5.39 -22.38 2.26
CA LEU A 232 5.99 -23.49 3.00
C LEU A 232 6.83 -24.40 2.10
N GLY A 233 6.38 -24.64 0.86
CA GLY A 233 7.11 -25.45 -0.12
C GLY A 233 8.44 -24.80 -0.52
N VAL A 234 8.41 -23.49 -0.81
CA VAL A 234 9.61 -22.69 -1.10
C VAL A 234 10.58 -22.75 0.09
N LEU A 235 10.10 -22.46 1.29
CA LEU A 235 10.91 -22.51 2.51
C LEU A 235 11.52 -23.89 2.75
N ALA A 236 10.76 -24.96 2.53
CA ALA A 236 11.26 -26.33 2.64
C ALA A 236 12.36 -26.63 1.61
N HIS A 237 12.20 -26.17 0.38
CA HIS A 237 13.20 -26.36 -0.68
C HIS A 237 14.53 -25.70 -0.31
N GLU A 238 14.49 -24.43 0.07
CA GLU A 238 15.67 -23.63 0.36
C GLU A 238 16.37 -24.02 1.67
N THR A 239 15.65 -24.66 2.59
CA THR A 239 16.21 -25.26 3.81
C THR A 239 16.73 -26.69 3.60
N GLY A 240 16.78 -27.17 2.35
CA GLY A 240 17.34 -28.49 2.02
C GLY A 240 16.41 -29.66 2.34
N GLN A 241 15.08 -29.43 2.30
CA GLN A 241 14.04 -30.44 2.56
C GLN A 241 13.19 -30.68 1.29
N PRO A 242 13.78 -31.12 0.17
CA PRO A 242 13.07 -31.22 -1.11
C PRO A 242 11.91 -32.23 -1.11
N ALA A 243 11.99 -33.29 -0.29
CA ALA A 243 10.89 -34.22 -0.13
C ALA A 243 9.66 -33.56 0.54
N GLU A 244 9.87 -32.67 1.51
CA GLU A 244 8.80 -31.89 2.14
C GLU A 244 8.26 -30.85 1.16
N ALA A 245 9.13 -30.15 0.43
CA ALA A 245 8.75 -29.19 -0.60
C ALA A 245 7.86 -29.82 -1.67
N ARG A 246 8.26 -30.97 -2.24
CA ARG A 246 7.45 -31.72 -3.21
C ARG A 246 6.07 -32.07 -2.66
N ALA A 247 6.00 -32.54 -1.41
CA ALA A 247 4.73 -32.90 -0.79
C ALA A 247 3.80 -31.70 -0.64
N LEU A 248 4.33 -30.53 -0.26
CA LEU A 248 3.57 -29.29 -0.11
C LEU A 248 3.06 -28.76 -1.46
N PHE A 249 3.92 -28.74 -2.49
CA PHE A 249 3.50 -28.35 -3.84
C PHE A 249 2.47 -29.32 -4.43
N GLN A 250 2.63 -30.63 -4.22
CA GLN A 250 1.63 -31.61 -4.65
C GLN A 250 0.29 -31.42 -3.93
N GLN A 251 0.31 -31.12 -2.63
CA GLN A 251 -0.90 -30.81 -1.88
C GLN A 251 -1.62 -29.57 -2.44
N ARG A 252 -0.86 -28.55 -2.85
CA ARG A 252 -1.39 -27.34 -3.50
C ARG A 252 -2.09 -27.70 -4.82
N VAL A 253 -1.45 -28.53 -5.67
CA VAL A 253 -2.04 -29.03 -6.93
C VAL A 253 -3.32 -29.82 -6.70
N ASP A 254 -3.34 -30.72 -5.73
CA ASP A 254 -4.50 -31.56 -5.45
C ASP A 254 -5.68 -30.73 -4.93
N MET A 255 -5.41 -29.69 -4.14
CA MET A 255 -6.44 -28.79 -3.64
C MET A 255 -6.96 -27.84 -4.73
N ALA A 256 -6.11 -27.32 -5.61
CA ALA A 256 -6.53 -26.55 -6.78
C ALA A 256 -7.42 -27.39 -7.71
N ARG A 257 -7.04 -28.65 -7.97
CA ARG A 257 -7.86 -29.60 -8.75
C ARG A 257 -9.22 -29.85 -8.11
N ALA A 258 -9.29 -29.94 -6.78
CA ALA A 258 -10.54 -30.17 -6.06
C ALA A 258 -11.51 -28.97 -6.13
N GLN A 259 -11.01 -27.76 -6.41
CA GLN A 259 -11.81 -26.55 -6.55
C GLN A 259 -12.38 -26.35 -7.96
N ASP A 260 -11.94 -27.13 -8.95
CA ASP A 260 -12.32 -26.97 -10.37
C ASP A 260 -11.98 -25.56 -10.90
N ASP A 261 -10.91 -24.96 -10.38
CA ASP A 261 -10.36 -23.69 -10.82
C ASP A 261 -9.14 -23.95 -11.72
N GLU A 262 -9.31 -23.71 -13.03
CA GLU A 262 -8.29 -23.99 -14.04
C GLU A 262 -7.05 -23.10 -13.87
N ASP A 263 -7.23 -21.83 -13.49
CA ASP A 263 -6.13 -20.86 -13.34
C ASP A 263 -5.27 -21.23 -12.12
N LEU A 264 -5.90 -21.56 -10.99
CA LEU A 264 -5.20 -22.02 -9.78
C LEU A 264 -4.46 -23.34 -10.03
N LEU A 265 -5.04 -24.24 -10.82
CA LEU A 265 -4.41 -25.51 -11.15
C LEU A 265 -3.20 -25.32 -12.06
N GLU A 266 -3.30 -24.44 -13.07
CA GLU A 266 -2.18 -24.11 -13.96
C GLU A 266 -0.99 -23.55 -13.16
N ASP A 267 -1.24 -22.56 -12.28
CA ASP A 267 -0.19 -21.96 -11.45
C ASP A 267 0.45 -22.97 -10.47
N ALA A 268 -0.36 -23.81 -9.83
CA ALA A 268 0.14 -24.84 -8.92
C ALA A 268 1.00 -25.89 -9.64
N LEU A 269 0.61 -26.29 -10.86
CA LEU A 269 1.37 -27.23 -11.69
C LEU A 269 2.67 -26.60 -12.19
N ALA A 270 2.65 -25.33 -12.60
CA ALA A 270 3.84 -24.60 -13.02
C ALA A 270 4.88 -24.54 -11.89
N THR A 271 4.44 -24.19 -10.67
CA THR A 271 5.32 -24.19 -9.49
C THR A 271 5.97 -25.56 -9.25
N LEU A 272 5.17 -26.64 -9.27
CA LEU A 272 5.68 -27.99 -9.03
C LEU A 272 6.69 -28.39 -10.11
N ALA A 273 6.42 -28.08 -11.37
CA ALA A 273 7.32 -28.36 -12.49
C ALA A 273 8.65 -27.60 -12.35
N GLU A 274 8.61 -26.29 -12.03
CA GLU A 274 9.82 -25.48 -11.79
C GLU A 274 10.67 -26.05 -10.66
N PHE A 275 10.04 -26.47 -9.56
CA PHE A 275 10.72 -27.13 -8.46
C PHE A 275 11.40 -28.44 -8.92
N GLU A 276 10.69 -29.29 -9.67
CA GLU A 276 11.22 -30.58 -10.15
C GLU A 276 12.39 -30.40 -11.13
N GLU A 277 12.34 -29.38 -11.99
CA GLU A 277 13.45 -29.04 -12.89
C GLU A 277 14.69 -28.61 -12.11
N ARG A 278 14.53 -27.78 -11.08
CA ARG A 278 15.64 -27.34 -10.21
C ARG A 278 16.30 -28.52 -9.51
N GLU A 279 15.51 -29.47 -9.00
CA GLU A 279 16.04 -30.68 -8.35
C GLU A 279 16.84 -31.56 -9.34
N GLN A 280 16.33 -31.75 -10.56
CA GLN A 280 17.04 -32.53 -11.59
C GLN A 280 18.37 -31.88 -12.00
N GLN A 281 18.43 -30.55 -12.04
CA GLN A 281 19.66 -29.81 -12.35
C GLN A 281 20.66 -29.83 -11.19
N GLY A 282 20.17 -29.78 -9.94
CA GLY A 282 20.99 -29.87 -8.73
C GLY A 282 21.63 -31.24 -8.52
N GLU A 283 20.97 -32.33 -8.92
CA GLU A 283 21.51 -33.69 -8.87
C GLU A 283 22.58 -33.97 -9.97
N ALA A 284 22.69 -33.10 -10.97
CA ALA A 284 23.56 -33.29 -12.13
C ALA A 284 24.98 -32.70 -11.97
N HIS A 285 25.35 -32.15 -10.81
CA HIS A 285 26.66 -31.54 -10.51
C HIS A 285 27.32 -32.17 -9.27
#